data_AF-A0A4U0TWB2-F1
#
_entry.id   AF-A0A4U0TWB2-F1
#
_cell.length_a   1.000
_cell.length_b   1.000
_cell.length_c   1.000
_cell.angle_alpha   90.00
_cell.angle_beta   90.00
_cell.angle_gamma   90.00
#
_symmetry.space_group_name_H-M   'P 1'
#
loop_
_entity.id
_entity.type
_entity.pdbx_description
1 polymer ?
#
loop_
_entity_poly.entity_id
_entity_poly.type
_entity_poly.pdbx_seq_one_letter_code
_entity_poly.pdbx_strand_id
1 'polypeptide(L)'
;MPSYNIVVFAGDHCGPEVTAEALKILRTIEKTGSDVKFNFQEHLLGGASIDATGSPLTDEALSAAKAADAVLLGAIGGPKWGTGKVRPEQGLLKLRKEMGTFGNLRPCFFASESLVEQSPLKAEVCRGTNFNIVRELTGGIYFGDRKEDDGSGFALDTEPYSREEIERVTRLAAHLALAEDPPLPVWSLDKANVMATSRLWRKTVTEVMEKEFPQLKIGHHLIDSAAMLMVKNPRALNGVIVTSNLFGDIISDEASVIPGSLGLLPSASLTSSPDGKGKCNGIYEPIHGSAPDISGKGLVNPVAMLLSVGMMLKYSFQQPELAKKVDEAVKTVIDNGVRTKDIGGSASTSEVGDAVAKELEAILKRFSGPYDLSINHLTDLAVYQPSSAGTSLVSKVSLPAGAHLCYLTAHSPIETRDWRTIQTSATTHIEPQSGLLYMNHSCRPSVELHMYSPDATGTYPKTPPGNSGQSVKGVKDVGIAGEVKIARERGVEVGDALTFFYPSTELTMDRAFECTCGAKECLGNVAGAGKLSKEVLQKYFLNDHVAKSL
;
A
#
# COMPACT_ATOMS: atom_id res chain seq x y z
N MET A 1 6.51 18.26 -12.18
CA MET A 1 6.03 17.90 -10.83
C MET A 1 4.51 18.01 -10.82
N PRO A 2 3.75 16.90 -10.85
CA PRO A 2 2.30 16.93 -10.59
C PRO A 2 2.00 17.66 -9.27
N SER A 3 0.95 18.47 -9.29
CA SER A 3 0.45 19.21 -8.13
C SER A 3 -1.00 18.83 -7.91
N TYR A 4 -1.35 18.42 -6.69
CA TYR A 4 -2.70 17.99 -6.33
C TYR A 4 -3.31 18.94 -5.30
N ASN A 5 -4.52 19.41 -5.55
CA ASN A 5 -5.31 20.25 -4.68
C ASN A 5 -6.20 19.37 -3.80
N ILE A 6 -6.06 19.53 -2.49
CA ILE A 6 -6.76 18.73 -1.48
C ILE A 6 -7.59 19.69 -0.63
N VAL A 7 -8.90 19.47 -0.60
CA VAL A 7 -9.75 20.13 0.39
C VAL A 7 -9.75 19.31 1.68
N VAL A 8 -9.52 19.96 2.81
CA VAL A 8 -9.45 19.33 4.12
C VAL A 8 -10.64 19.77 4.95
N PHE A 9 -11.50 18.82 5.28
CA PHE A 9 -12.59 18.95 6.23
C PHE A 9 -12.22 18.20 7.51
N ALA A 10 -11.50 18.87 8.42
CA ALA A 10 -11.16 18.29 9.72
C ALA A 10 -12.42 17.83 10.49
N GLY A 11 -13.49 18.63 10.43
CA GLY A 11 -14.78 18.32 11.01
C GLY A 11 -14.78 18.45 12.53
N ASP A 12 -15.40 17.49 13.21
CA ASP A 12 -15.80 17.56 14.61
C ASP A 12 -14.93 16.64 15.49
N HIS A 13 -14.77 17.04 16.76
CA HIS A 13 -14.15 16.25 17.83
C HIS A 13 -12.77 15.65 17.47
N CYS A 14 -12.65 14.34 17.26
CA CYS A 14 -11.36 13.70 16.95
C CYS A 14 -10.86 13.98 15.52
N GLY A 15 -11.72 14.48 14.64
CA GLY A 15 -11.40 14.72 13.24
C GLY A 15 -10.17 15.60 13.02
N PRO A 16 -10.03 16.76 13.70
CA PRO A 16 -8.81 17.56 13.70
C PRO A 16 -7.53 16.83 14.11
N GLU A 17 -7.60 15.93 15.12
CA GLU A 17 -6.42 15.17 15.58
C GLU A 17 -5.93 14.21 14.50
N VAL A 18 -6.83 13.41 13.91
CA VAL A 18 -6.44 12.41 12.90
C VAL A 18 -6.07 13.06 11.56
N THR A 19 -6.74 14.14 11.16
CA THR A 19 -6.41 14.84 9.91
C THR A 19 -5.05 15.52 9.97
N ALA A 20 -4.64 16.06 11.13
CA ALA A 20 -3.30 16.58 11.32
C ALA A 20 -2.22 15.51 11.03
N GLU A 21 -2.45 14.27 11.45
CA GLU A 21 -1.55 13.14 11.18
C GLU A 21 -1.54 12.75 9.69
N ALA A 22 -2.68 12.80 9.00
CA ALA A 22 -2.71 12.61 7.54
C ALA A 22 -1.93 13.69 6.78
N LEU A 23 -2.06 14.96 7.17
CA LEU A 23 -1.28 16.06 6.58
C LEU A 23 0.23 15.87 6.82
N LYS A 24 0.62 15.32 7.98
CA LYS A 24 2.00 14.95 8.29
C LYS A 24 2.54 13.93 7.28
N ILE A 25 1.78 12.86 6.99
CA ILE A 25 2.16 11.84 5.99
C ILE A 25 2.35 12.45 4.60
N LEU A 26 1.42 13.29 4.14
CA LEU A 26 1.52 13.94 2.83
C LEU A 26 2.73 14.89 2.74
N ARG A 27 3.01 15.65 3.79
CA ARG A 27 4.21 16.51 3.87
C ARG A 27 5.51 15.71 3.89
N THR A 28 5.52 14.54 4.52
CA THR A 28 6.67 13.63 4.50
C THR A 28 6.98 13.14 3.09
N ILE A 29 5.94 12.78 2.32
CA ILE A 29 6.08 12.39 0.91
C ILE A 29 6.71 13.54 0.11
N GLU A 30 6.13 14.74 0.19
CA GLU A 30 6.60 15.94 -0.52
C GLU A 30 8.07 16.30 -0.16
N LYS A 31 8.42 16.27 1.13
CA LYS A 31 9.78 16.58 1.63
C LYS A 31 10.85 15.63 1.12
N THR A 32 10.51 14.37 0.86
CA THR A 32 11.48 13.31 0.53
C THR A 32 11.83 13.28 -0.97
N GLY A 33 11.35 14.25 -1.76
CA GLY A 33 11.72 14.41 -3.16
C GLY A 33 10.90 13.57 -4.14
N SER A 34 9.68 13.18 -3.78
CA SER A 34 8.83 12.28 -4.56
C SER A 34 8.23 12.87 -5.84
N ASP A 35 8.76 13.97 -6.39
CA ASP A 35 8.23 14.69 -7.56
C ASP A 35 6.71 14.97 -7.52
N VAL A 36 6.13 15.14 -6.33
CA VAL A 36 4.71 15.48 -6.14
C VAL A 36 4.59 16.68 -5.20
N LYS A 37 3.65 17.58 -5.49
CA LYS A 37 3.27 18.71 -4.64
C LYS A 37 1.83 18.60 -4.16
N PHE A 38 1.57 18.94 -2.90
CA PHE A 38 0.21 18.96 -2.33
C PHE A 38 -0.18 20.38 -1.91
N ASN A 39 -1.32 20.87 -2.40
CA ASN A 39 -1.89 22.16 -2.00
C ASN A 39 -3.12 21.92 -1.13
N PHE A 40 -3.09 22.34 0.13
CA PHE A 40 -4.19 22.15 1.08
C PHE A 40 -5.10 23.37 1.14
N GLN A 41 -6.40 23.15 1.12
CA GLN A 41 -7.44 24.15 1.34
C GLN A 41 -8.34 23.69 2.48
N GLU A 42 -8.24 24.34 3.63
CA GLU A 42 -9.03 24.00 4.82
C GLU A 42 -10.39 24.69 4.78
N HIS A 43 -11.46 23.92 4.99
CA HIS A 43 -12.83 24.42 5.08
C HIS A 43 -13.58 23.76 6.25
N LEU A 44 -14.67 24.39 6.70
CA LEU A 44 -15.53 23.86 7.75
C LEU A 44 -16.64 22.99 7.19
N LEU A 45 -16.86 21.84 7.82
CA LEU A 45 -17.96 20.91 7.57
C LEU A 45 -18.49 20.40 8.92
N GLY A 46 -19.77 20.05 8.97
CA GLY A 46 -20.37 19.42 10.15
C GLY A 46 -20.70 20.40 11.27
N GLY A 47 -20.55 19.95 12.51
CA GLY A 47 -20.86 20.70 13.71
C GLY A 47 -20.04 21.99 13.85
N ALA A 48 -18.75 21.94 13.52
CA ALA A 48 -17.86 23.09 13.48
C ALA A 48 -18.36 24.17 12.50
N SER A 49 -18.91 23.75 11.35
CA SER A 49 -19.51 24.68 10.37
C SER A 49 -20.83 25.25 10.87
N ILE A 50 -21.68 24.45 11.52
CA ILE A 50 -22.93 24.90 12.15
C ILE A 50 -22.63 25.97 13.20
N ASP A 51 -21.65 25.71 14.07
CA ASP A 51 -21.30 26.63 15.15
C ASP A 51 -20.79 27.98 14.61
N ALA A 52 -20.04 27.97 13.51
CA ALA A 52 -19.46 29.17 12.91
C ALA A 52 -20.42 29.92 11.96
N THR A 53 -21.30 29.22 11.25
CA THR A 53 -22.04 29.78 10.10
C THR A 53 -23.54 29.52 10.13
N GLY A 54 -24.02 28.65 11.02
CA GLY A 54 -25.41 28.16 11.05
C GLY A 54 -25.73 27.10 9.98
N SER A 55 -24.78 26.76 9.10
CA SER A 55 -24.94 25.72 8.08
C SER A 55 -23.93 24.58 8.28
N PRO A 56 -24.30 23.30 8.08
CA PRO A 56 -23.35 22.19 8.15
C PRO A 56 -22.38 22.13 6.96
N LEU A 57 -22.71 22.79 5.85
CA LEU A 57 -21.85 22.89 4.66
C LEU A 57 -22.20 24.17 3.89
N THR A 58 -21.25 25.10 3.78
CA THR A 58 -21.40 26.32 2.98
C THR A 58 -21.24 26.04 1.49
N ASP A 59 -21.82 26.88 0.64
CA ASP A 59 -21.70 26.72 -0.81
C ASP A 59 -20.27 27.02 -1.30
N GLU A 60 -19.52 27.86 -0.60
CA GLU A 60 -18.08 28.08 -0.83
C GLU A 60 -17.28 26.80 -0.61
N ALA A 61 -17.46 26.15 0.54
CA ALA A 61 -16.78 24.89 0.86
C ALA A 61 -17.16 23.77 -0.12
N LEU A 62 -18.43 23.69 -0.52
CA LEU A 62 -18.88 22.73 -1.53
C LEU A 62 -18.23 22.99 -2.91
N SER A 63 -18.13 24.27 -3.30
CA SER A 63 -17.51 24.66 -4.57
C SER A 63 -16.02 24.32 -4.59
N ALA A 64 -15.31 24.57 -3.48
CA ALA A 64 -13.92 24.16 -3.33
C ALA A 64 -13.75 22.63 -3.43
N ALA A 65 -14.62 21.86 -2.74
CA ALA A 65 -14.58 20.39 -2.79
C ALA A 65 -14.81 19.83 -4.21
N LYS A 66 -15.74 20.42 -4.98
CA LYS A 66 -15.98 20.05 -6.38
C LYS A 66 -14.79 20.35 -7.30
N ALA A 67 -14.04 21.42 -7.01
CA ALA A 67 -12.88 21.84 -7.80
C ALA A 67 -11.58 21.09 -7.46
N ALA A 68 -11.53 20.44 -6.29
CA ALA A 68 -10.34 19.74 -5.81
C ALA A 68 -10.02 18.46 -6.61
N ASP A 69 -8.81 17.95 -6.42
CA ASP A 69 -8.39 16.63 -6.88
C ASP A 69 -8.85 15.53 -5.92
N ALA A 70 -8.90 15.84 -4.61
CA ALA A 70 -9.43 14.97 -3.58
C ALA A 70 -9.95 15.78 -2.39
N VAL A 71 -10.82 15.15 -1.60
CA VAL A 71 -11.29 15.66 -0.30
C VAL A 71 -10.79 14.73 0.78
N LEU A 72 -10.15 15.30 1.81
CA LEU A 72 -9.74 14.61 3.02
C LEU A 72 -10.71 15.02 4.14
N LEU A 73 -11.37 14.05 4.77
CA LEU A 73 -12.39 14.29 5.78
C LEU A 73 -12.04 13.55 7.07
N GLY A 74 -12.07 14.25 8.21
CA GLY A 74 -11.76 13.71 9.52
C GLY A 74 -12.92 12.94 10.13
N ALA A 75 -13.78 13.62 10.88
CA ALA A 75 -14.99 13.02 11.44
C ALA A 75 -16.10 14.07 11.53
N ILE A 76 -17.37 13.65 11.49
CA ILE A 76 -18.52 14.54 11.50
C ILE A 76 -19.51 14.07 12.56
N GLY A 77 -20.16 15.02 13.24
CA GLY A 77 -21.23 14.76 14.20
C GLY A 77 -20.77 14.75 15.64
N GLY A 78 -21.74 14.71 16.56
CA GLY A 78 -21.49 14.64 17.99
C GLY A 78 -22.73 14.96 18.84
N PRO A 79 -22.72 14.64 20.14
CA PRO A 79 -23.90 14.74 21.00
C PRO A 79 -24.50 16.15 21.08
N LYS A 80 -23.67 17.18 20.88
CA LYS A 80 -24.07 18.60 20.93
C LYS A 80 -25.18 18.94 19.93
N TRP A 81 -25.18 18.34 18.73
CA TRP A 81 -26.06 18.76 17.64
C TRP A 81 -27.34 17.92 17.51
N GLY A 82 -27.44 16.79 18.21
CA GLY A 82 -28.67 16.00 18.38
C GLY A 82 -29.41 15.60 17.08
N THR A 83 -30.71 15.37 17.18
CA THR A 83 -31.59 15.00 16.04
C THR A 83 -32.43 16.16 15.51
N GLY A 84 -32.02 17.41 15.80
CA GLY A 84 -32.75 18.63 15.44
C GLY A 84 -32.88 18.86 13.92
N LYS A 85 -33.44 20.00 13.51
CA LYS A 85 -33.65 20.32 12.09
C LYS A 85 -32.35 20.45 11.29
N VAL A 86 -31.31 21.02 11.90
CA VAL A 86 -29.98 21.20 11.31
C VAL A 86 -29.03 20.24 12.00
N ARG A 87 -28.39 19.35 11.24
CA ARG A 87 -27.52 18.29 11.75
C ARG A 87 -26.22 18.19 10.94
N PRO A 88 -25.08 17.86 11.57
CA PRO A 88 -23.80 17.70 10.88
C PRO A 88 -23.86 16.74 9.68
N GLU A 89 -24.58 15.62 9.83
CA GLU A 89 -24.70 14.56 8.82
C GLU A 89 -25.40 15.05 7.54
N GLN A 90 -26.25 16.09 7.63
CA GLN A 90 -26.86 16.70 6.44
C GLN A 90 -25.79 17.32 5.53
N GLY A 91 -24.73 17.90 6.11
CA GLY A 91 -23.60 18.44 5.34
C GLY A 91 -22.85 17.33 4.60
N LEU A 92 -22.58 16.20 5.26
CA LEU A 92 -21.91 15.05 4.67
C LEU A 92 -22.73 14.42 3.53
N LEU A 93 -24.04 14.24 3.73
CA LEU A 93 -24.95 13.72 2.70
C LEU A 93 -25.06 14.69 1.51
N LYS A 94 -25.16 16.00 1.77
CA LYS A 94 -25.14 17.03 0.71
C LYS A 94 -23.82 16.97 -0.07
N LEU A 95 -22.68 16.90 0.60
CA LEU A 95 -21.36 16.82 -0.02
C LEU A 95 -21.26 15.61 -0.96
N ARG A 96 -21.57 14.40 -0.46
CA ARG A 96 -21.51 13.16 -1.22
C ARG A 96 -22.41 13.18 -2.46
N LYS A 97 -23.65 13.63 -2.30
CA LYS A 97 -24.63 13.73 -3.40
C LYS A 97 -24.17 14.74 -4.45
N GLU A 98 -23.75 15.92 -4.03
CA GLU A 98 -23.36 17.01 -4.93
C GLU A 98 -22.04 16.76 -5.66
N MET A 99 -21.10 16.04 -5.04
CA MET A 99 -19.89 15.56 -5.71
C MET A 99 -20.14 14.34 -6.59
N GLY A 100 -21.28 13.66 -6.43
CA GLY A 100 -21.59 12.43 -7.16
C GLY A 100 -20.74 11.24 -6.72
N THR A 101 -20.27 11.19 -5.48
CA THR A 101 -19.44 10.10 -4.94
C THR A 101 -20.28 8.86 -4.65
N PHE A 102 -20.72 8.16 -5.71
CA PHE A 102 -21.68 7.07 -5.62
C PHE A 102 -21.09 5.76 -5.08
N GLY A 103 -19.77 5.55 -5.20
CA GLY A 103 -19.12 4.30 -4.87
C GLY A 103 -18.28 4.41 -3.61
N ASN A 104 -18.78 3.89 -2.49
CA ASN A 104 -18.04 3.87 -1.24
C ASN A 104 -17.29 2.54 -1.08
N LEU A 105 -15.97 2.63 -0.91
CA LEU A 105 -15.05 1.52 -0.70
C LEU A 105 -14.72 1.46 0.80
N ARG A 106 -14.90 0.28 1.38
CA ARG A 106 -14.52 -0.05 2.76
C ARG A 106 -13.77 -1.38 2.76
N PRO A 107 -12.43 -1.36 2.63
CA PRO A 107 -11.63 -2.57 2.70
C PRO A 107 -11.66 -3.14 4.12
N CYS A 108 -11.71 -4.46 4.24
CA CYS A 108 -11.63 -5.19 5.50
C CYS A 108 -10.46 -6.18 5.42
N PHE A 109 -9.38 -5.84 6.13
CA PHE A 109 -8.15 -6.61 6.18
C PHE A 109 -7.44 -6.37 7.51
N PHE A 110 -6.52 -7.27 7.86
CA PHE A 110 -5.60 -7.04 8.98
C PHE A 110 -4.42 -6.21 8.49
N ALA A 111 -4.25 -4.99 9.00
CA ALA A 111 -3.11 -4.14 8.68
C ALA A 111 -1.76 -4.80 9.04
N SER A 112 -1.77 -5.73 9.99
CA SER A 112 -0.65 -6.60 10.34
C SER A 112 -1.17 -7.95 10.86
N GLU A 113 -0.45 -9.04 10.57
CA GLU A 113 -0.70 -10.36 11.17
C GLU A 113 -0.66 -10.34 12.70
N SER A 114 0.08 -9.41 13.30
CA SER A 114 0.17 -9.24 14.75
C SER A 114 -1.12 -8.71 15.40
N LEU A 115 -2.10 -8.29 14.59
CA LEU A 115 -3.42 -7.83 15.04
C LEU A 115 -4.49 -8.93 14.98
N VAL A 116 -4.18 -10.12 14.44
CA VAL A 116 -5.18 -11.19 14.29
C VAL A 116 -5.83 -11.56 15.62
N GLU A 117 -5.05 -11.62 16.70
CA GLU A 117 -5.54 -11.95 18.04
C GLU A 117 -6.35 -10.81 18.70
N GLN A 118 -6.41 -9.62 18.09
CA GLN A 118 -7.30 -8.52 18.53
C GLN A 118 -8.72 -8.69 17.97
N SER A 119 -8.90 -9.58 16.99
CA SER A 119 -10.21 -9.87 16.43
C SER A 119 -11.15 -10.44 17.51
N PRO A 120 -12.44 -10.07 17.52
CA PRO A 120 -13.43 -10.77 18.34
C PRO A 120 -13.70 -12.20 17.83
N LEU A 121 -13.30 -12.51 16.59
CA LEU A 121 -13.38 -13.84 16.01
C LEU A 121 -12.12 -14.63 16.34
N LYS A 122 -12.26 -15.96 16.46
CA LYS A 122 -11.10 -16.84 16.64
C LYS A 122 -10.12 -16.69 15.47
N ALA A 123 -8.83 -16.70 15.76
CA ALA A 123 -7.78 -16.52 14.77
C ALA A 123 -7.92 -17.46 13.55
N GLU A 124 -8.26 -18.73 13.75
CA GLU A 124 -8.45 -19.70 12.66
C GLU A 124 -9.64 -19.39 11.73
N VAL A 125 -10.60 -18.58 12.19
CA VAL A 125 -11.77 -18.14 11.43
C VAL A 125 -11.43 -16.90 10.60
N CYS A 126 -10.81 -15.88 11.21
CA CYS A 126 -10.64 -14.57 10.59
C CYS A 126 -9.30 -14.35 9.89
N ARG A 127 -8.22 -15.04 10.28
CA ARG A 127 -6.88 -14.86 9.69
C ARG A 127 -6.93 -15.03 8.17
N GLY A 128 -6.42 -14.04 7.45
CA GLY A 128 -6.45 -13.99 5.97
C GLY A 128 -7.75 -13.42 5.38
N THR A 129 -8.63 -12.82 6.19
CA THR A 129 -9.74 -11.99 5.69
C THR A 129 -9.18 -10.81 4.91
N ASN A 130 -9.61 -10.69 3.66
CA ASN A 130 -9.24 -9.62 2.75
C ASN A 130 -10.32 -9.47 1.68
N PHE A 131 -11.24 -8.53 1.90
CA PHE A 131 -12.24 -8.14 0.92
C PHE A 131 -12.47 -6.62 0.93
N ASN A 132 -13.07 -6.11 -0.13
CA ASN A 132 -13.50 -4.72 -0.20
C ASN A 132 -15.01 -4.64 -0.41
N ILE A 133 -15.70 -3.90 0.47
CA ILE A 133 -17.13 -3.62 0.32
C ILE A 133 -17.29 -2.35 -0.50
N VAL A 134 -17.96 -2.49 -1.64
CA VAL A 134 -18.43 -1.43 -2.52
C VAL A 134 -19.90 -1.19 -2.25
N ARG A 135 -20.17 -0.16 -1.46
CA ARG A 135 -21.50 0.31 -1.09
C ARG A 135 -21.93 1.40 -2.08
N GLU A 136 -23.13 1.28 -2.64
CA GLU A 136 -23.76 2.41 -3.31
C GLU A 136 -24.12 3.49 -2.28
N LEU A 137 -23.73 4.74 -2.51
CA LEU A 137 -23.70 5.77 -1.46
C LEU A 137 -24.68 6.93 -1.69
N THR A 138 -25.30 7.03 -2.86
CA THR A 138 -26.06 8.23 -3.28
C THR A 138 -27.53 7.97 -3.64
N GLY A 139 -28.00 6.72 -3.51
CA GLY A 139 -29.38 6.30 -3.73
C GLY A 139 -29.93 5.44 -2.59
N GLY A 140 -31.01 4.70 -2.86
CA GLY A 140 -31.67 3.85 -1.88
C GLY A 140 -32.45 4.63 -0.81
N ILE A 141 -32.78 3.94 0.29
CA ILE A 141 -33.67 4.41 1.35
C ILE A 141 -33.23 5.70 2.03
N TYR A 142 -31.94 6.00 2.01
CA TYR A 142 -31.41 7.24 2.60
C TYR A 142 -31.77 8.49 1.79
N PHE A 143 -32.05 8.33 0.51
CA PHE A 143 -32.40 9.42 -0.41
C PHE A 143 -33.82 9.31 -0.96
N GLY A 144 -34.53 8.20 -0.68
CA GLY A 144 -35.92 8.01 -1.03
C GLY A 144 -36.87 8.93 -0.26
N ASP A 145 -38.10 9.01 -0.78
CA ASP A 145 -39.17 9.77 -0.15
C ASP A 145 -39.48 9.20 1.25
N ARG A 146 -39.64 10.12 2.20
CA ARG A 146 -39.92 9.82 3.61
C ARG A 146 -41.17 10.53 4.10
N LYS A 147 -41.90 9.88 5.00
CA LYS A 147 -43.01 10.47 5.75
C LYS A 147 -42.78 10.23 7.23
N GLU A 148 -42.58 11.31 7.97
CA GLU A 148 -42.54 11.29 9.44
C GLU A 148 -43.95 11.08 10.01
N ASP A 149 -44.00 10.56 11.24
CA ASP A 149 -45.26 10.47 11.99
C ASP A 149 -45.76 11.88 12.36
N ASP A 150 -46.95 12.22 11.89
CA ASP A 150 -47.69 13.46 12.17
C ASP A 150 -48.69 13.31 13.31
N GLY A 151 -48.57 12.25 14.12
CA GLY A 151 -49.51 11.83 15.15
C GLY A 151 -50.47 10.73 14.69
N SER A 152 -50.29 10.20 13.47
CA SER A 152 -51.06 9.08 12.93
C SER A 152 -50.53 7.71 13.37
N GLY A 153 -49.34 7.64 13.97
CA GLY A 153 -48.65 6.40 14.30
C GLY A 153 -48.10 5.68 13.06
N PHE A 154 -47.97 6.39 11.94
CA PHE A 154 -47.48 5.86 10.67
C PHE A 154 -46.28 6.66 10.17
N ALA A 155 -45.20 5.94 9.83
CA ALA A 155 -44.04 6.47 9.15
C ALA A 155 -43.69 5.59 7.95
N LEU A 156 -43.02 6.18 6.95
CA LEU A 156 -42.64 5.48 5.72
C LEU A 156 -41.27 5.96 5.25
N ASP A 157 -40.44 5.00 4.84
CA ASP A 157 -39.21 5.21 4.08
C ASP A 157 -39.24 4.33 2.83
N THR A 158 -38.85 4.89 1.68
CA THR A 158 -38.89 4.19 0.39
C THR A 158 -37.48 3.82 -0.06
N GLU A 159 -37.24 2.60 -0.55
CA GLU A 159 -35.96 2.14 -1.13
C GLU A 159 -36.03 2.14 -2.68
N PRO A 160 -35.83 3.28 -3.36
CA PRO A 160 -35.75 3.34 -4.81
C PRO A 160 -34.33 3.06 -5.31
N TYR A 161 -34.22 2.37 -6.44
CA TYR A 161 -33.02 2.33 -7.27
C TYR A 161 -33.40 2.35 -8.75
N SER A 162 -32.66 3.11 -9.54
CA SER A 162 -32.68 3.02 -11.00
C SER A 162 -31.68 1.97 -11.50
N ARG A 163 -31.84 1.53 -12.75
CA ARG A 163 -30.88 0.62 -13.38
C ARG A 163 -29.49 1.26 -13.46
N GLU A 164 -29.42 2.52 -13.86
CA GLU A 164 -28.18 3.28 -14.05
C GLU A 164 -27.36 3.37 -12.75
N GLU A 165 -28.03 3.57 -11.61
CA GLU A 165 -27.38 3.60 -10.29
C GLU A 165 -26.74 2.26 -9.93
N ILE A 166 -27.40 1.15 -10.26
CA ILE A 166 -26.90 -0.20 -10.03
C ILE A 166 -25.76 -0.52 -11.00
N GLU A 167 -25.87 -0.12 -12.27
CA GLU A 167 -24.83 -0.38 -13.26
C GLU A 167 -23.51 0.30 -12.92
N ARG A 168 -23.54 1.59 -12.52
CA ARG A 168 -22.29 2.35 -12.22
C ARG A 168 -21.53 1.75 -11.05
N VAL A 169 -22.22 1.34 -9.98
CA VAL A 169 -21.57 0.72 -8.81
C VAL A 169 -21.11 -0.70 -9.10
N THR A 170 -21.84 -1.44 -9.95
CA THR A 170 -21.42 -2.76 -10.45
C THR A 170 -20.12 -2.66 -11.24
N ARG A 171 -20.05 -1.71 -12.20
CA ARG A 171 -18.83 -1.46 -12.98
C ARG A 171 -17.67 -1.07 -12.07
N LEU A 172 -17.88 -0.22 -11.07
CA LEU A 172 -16.84 0.10 -10.10
C LEU A 172 -16.31 -1.16 -9.40
N ALA A 173 -17.19 -2.02 -8.88
CA ALA A 173 -16.79 -3.27 -8.23
C ALA A 173 -15.99 -4.20 -9.17
N ALA A 174 -16.42 -4.32 -10.43
CA ALA A 174 -15.72 -5.11 -11.43
C ALA A 174 -14.32 -4.56 -11.77
N HIS A 175 -14.17 -3.23 -11.92
CA HIS A 175 -12.86 -2.62 -12.18
C HIS A 175 -11.91 -2.80 -10.99
N LEU A 176 -12.41 -2.72 -9.75
CA LEU A 176 -11.61 -3.03 -8.57
C LEU A 176 -11.17 -4.48 -8.54
N ALA A 177 -12.05 -5.42 -8.91
CA ALA A 177 -11.72 -6.84 -8.98
C ALA A 177 -10.67 -7.16 -10.06
N LEU A 178 -10.73 -6.47 -11.21
CA LEU A 178 -9.77 -6.62 -12.31
C LEU A 178 -8.41 -5.96 -12.05
N ALA A 179 -8.34 -5.00 -11.13
CA ALA A 179 -7.09 -4.33 -10.78
C ALA A 179 -6.12 -5.21 -9.96
N GLU A 180 -6.57 -6.39 -9.54
CA GLU A 180 -5.80 -7.35 -8.75
C GLU A 180 -5.28 -8.49 -9.65
N ASP A 181 -4.15 -9.09 -9.26
CA ASP A 181 -3.52 -10.21 -9.99
C ASP A 181 -3.31 -11.42 -9.05
N PRO A 182 -4.04 -12.53 -9.24
CA PRO A 182 -5.10 -12.72 -10.24
C PRO A 182 -6.38 -11.93 -9.91
N PRO A 183 -7.28 -11.70 -10.90
CA PRO A 183 -8.54 -10.99 -10.66
C PRO A 183 -9.39 -11.62 -9.56
N LEU A 184 -9.97 -10.77 -8.71
CA LEU A 184 -10.77 -11.21 -7.57
C LEU A 184 -12.22 -11.56 -7.97
N PRO A 185 -12.92 -12.42 -7.21
CA PRO A 185 -14.35 -12.63 -7.41
C PRO A 185 -15.18 -11.42 -6.95
N VAL A 186 -16.35 -11.22 -7.56
CA VAL A 186 -17.35 -10.22 -7.17
C VAL A 186 -18.53 -10.90 -6.48
N TRP A 187 -18.92 -10.40 -5.31
CA TRP A 187 -20.05 -10.91 -4.52
C TRP A 187 -21.15 -9.86 -4.41
N SER A 188 -22.30 -10.10 -5.03
CA SER A 188 -23.45 -9.20 -4.96
C SER A 188 -24.37 -9.58 -3.80
N LEU A 189 -24.61 -8.64 -2.88
CA LEU A 189 -25.52 -8.86 -1.73
C LEU A 189 -26.85 -8.15 -1.94
N ASP A 190 -27.96 -8.86 -1.75
CA ASP A 190 -29.31 -8.33 -1.96
C ASP A 190 -30.37 -9.02 -1.07
N LYS A 191 -31.64 -8.65 -1.20
CA LYS A 191 -32.80 -9.35 -0.61
C LYS A 191 -33.83 -9.75 -1.67
N ALA A 192 -33.37 -10.31 -2.80
CA ALA A 192 -34.21 -10.56 -3.98
C ALA A 192 -35.38 -11.54 -3.75
N ASN A 193 -35.30 -12.37 -2.71
CA ASN A 193 -36.39 -13.26 -2.30
C ASN A 193 -37.60 -12.51 -1.71
N VAL A 194 -37.44 -11.24 -1.34
CA VAL A 194 -38.53 -10.41 -0.78
C VAL A 194 -38.72 -9.13 -1.60
N MET A 195 -37.66 -8.33 -1.76
CA MET A 195 -37.78 -6.95 -2.23
C MET A 195 -37.76 -6.82 -3.75
N ALA A 196 -38.67 -6.01 -4.30
CA ALA A 196 -38.70 -5.68 -5.74
C ALA A 196 -37.42 -4.98 -6.18
N THR A 197 -36.94 -4.00 -5.39
CA THR A 197 -35.68 -3.29 -5.64
C THR A 197 -34.49 -4.26 -5.72
N SER A 198 -34.43 -5.24 -4.81
CA SER A 198 -33.37 -6.26 -4.86
C SER A 198 -33.48 -7.23 -6.04
N ARG A 199 -34.68 -7.48 -6.59
CA ARG A 199 -34.82 -8.26 -7.83
C ARG A 199 -34.29 -7.47 -9.03
N LEU A 200 -34.55 -6.17 -9.10
CA LEU A 200 -33.94 -5.28 -10.10
C LEU A 200 -32.41 -5.23 -9.93
N TRP A 201 -31.93 -5.11 -8.69
CA TRP A 201 -30.50 -5.14 -8.36
C TRP A 201 -29.83 -6.39 -8.91
N ARG A 202 -30.29 -7.57 -8.50
CA ARG A 202 -29.73 -8.86 -8.92
C ARG A 202 -29.70 -8.98 -10.44
N LYS A 203 -30.84 -8.71 -11.10
CA LYS A 203 -30.95 -8.76 -12.56
C LYS A 203 -29.91 -7.87 -13.23
N THR A 204 -29.81 -6.61 -12.79
CA THR A 204 -28.91 -5.62 -13.40
C THR A 204 -27.44 -5.99 -13.19
N VAL A 205 -27.07 -6.40 -11.98
CA VAL A 205 -25.70 -6.84 -11.67
C VAL A 205 -25.32 -8.04 -12.54
N THR A 206 -26.18 -9.06 -12.62
CA THR A 206 -25.93 -10.25 -13.46
C THR A 206 -25.74 -9.86 -14.92
N GLU A 207 -26.64 -9.05 -15.49
CA GLU A 207 -26.55 -8.62 -16.88
C GLU A 207 -25.27 -7.83 -17.20
N VAL A 208 -24.84 -6.93 -16.32
CA VAL A 208 -23.60 -6.15 -16.50
C VAL A 208 -22.39 -7.06 -16.44
N MET A 209 -22.33 -7.95 -15.45
CA MET A 209 -21.18 -8.83 -15.25
C MET A 209 -21.03 -9.85 -16.38
N GLU A 210 -22.12 -10.44 -16.86
CA GLU A 210 -22.09 -11.37 -18.00
C GLU A 210 -21.70 -10.70 -19.32
N LYS A 211 -22.18 -9.47 -19.57
CA LYS A 211 -21.95 -8.77 -20.84
C LYS A 211 -20.61 -8.04 -20.92
N GLU A 212 -20.22 -7.40 -19.82
CA GLU A 212 -19.06 -6.49 -19.79
C GLU A 212 -17.83 -7.12 -19.13
N PHE A 213 -18.02 -8.08 -18.21
CA PHE A 213 -16.94 -8.68 -17.42
C PHE A 213 -17.01 -10.22 -17.33
N PRO A 214 -17.18 -10.96 -18.45
CA PRO A 214 -17.36 -12.42 -18.45
C PRO A 214 -16.17 -13.20 -17.85
N GLN A 215 -15.01 -12.57 -17.73
CA GLN A 215 -13.81 -13.14 -17.11
C GLN A 215 -13.84 -13.15 -15.57
N LEU A 216 -14.70 -12.34 -14.93
CA LEU A 216 -14.79 -12.27 -13.48
C LEU A 216 -15.77 -13.31 -12.95
N LYS A 217 -15.37 -14.03 -11.89
CA LYS A 217 -16.29 -14.86 -11.13
C LYS A 217 -17.28 -13.97 -10.38
N ILE A 218 -18.58 -14.21 -10.57
CA ILE A 218 -19.64 -13.58 -9.77
C ILE A 218 -20.41 -14.61 -8.91
N GLY A 219 -20.77 -14.22 -7.69
CA GLY A 219 -21.78 -14.89 -6.88
C GLY A 219 -22.79 -13.93 -6.26
N HIS A 220 -23.97 -14.43 -5.95
CA HIS A 220 -25.01 -13.67 -5.24
C HIS A 220 -25.28 -14.30 -3.87
N HIS A 221 -25.37 -13.46 -2.85
CA HIS A 221 -25.79 -13.85 -1.52
C HIS A 221 -26.99 -13.01 -1.08
N LEU A 222 -27.89 -13.61 -0.30
CA LEU A 222 -28.85 -12.82 0.45
C LEU A 222 -28.11 -12.11 1.59
N ILE A 223 -28.51 -10.88 1.91
CA ILE A 223 -27.81 -10.04 2.90
C ILE A 223 -27.75 -10.68 4.29
N ASP A 224 -28.80 -11.39 4.71
CA ASP A 224 -28.85 -12.15 5.96
C ASP A 224 -27.89 -13.34 5.95
N SER A 225 -27.83 -14.08 4.84
CA SER A 225 -26.85 -15.16 4.68
C SER A 225 -25.42 -14.63 4.66
N ALA A 226 -25.19 -13.45 4.10
CA ALA A 226 -23.88 -12.80 4.05
C ALA A 226 -23.42 -12.35 5.45
N ALA A 227 -24.31 -11.75 6.25
CA ALA A 227 -24.04 -11.43 7.65
C ALA A 227 -23.63 -12.68 8.45
N MET A 228 -24.38 -13.79 8.30
CA MET A 228 -24.00 -15.06 8.93
C MET A 228 -22.63 -15.58 8.46
N LEU A 229 -22.31 -15.45 7.17
CA LEU A 229 -21.01 -15.84 6.64
C LEU A 229 -19.87 -14.98 7.19
N MET A 230 -20.12 -13.68 7.40
CA MET A 230 -19.12 -12.75 7.89
C MET A 230 -18.61 -13.12 9.28
N VAL A 231 -19.49 -13.63 10.14
CA VAL A 231 -19.12 -14.15 11.47
C VAL A 231 -18.51 -15.54 11.37
N LYS A 232 -19.11 -16.43 10.57
CA LYS A 232 -18.74 -17.86 10.54
C LYS A 232 -17.44 -18.14 9.81
N ASN A 233 -17.22 -17.50 8.67
CA ASN A 233 -16.05 -17.67 7.80
C ASN A 233 -15.94 -16.46 6.84
N PRO A 234 -15.49 -15.29 7.32
CA PRO A 234 -15.44 -14.07 6.51
C PRO A 234 -14.59 -14.23 5.24
N ARG A 235 -13.60 -15.12 5.24
CA ARG A 235 -12.78 -15.46 4.07
C ARG A 235 -13.58 -15.99 2.88
N ALA A 236 -14.77 -16.53 3.10
CA ALA A 236 -15.66 -16.96 2.03
C ALA A 236 -16.10 -15.79 1.13
N LEU A 237 -16.04 -14.57 1.65
CA LEU A 237 -16.36 -13.33 0.95
C LEU A 237 -15.10 -12.59 0.46
N ASN A 238 -13.90 -13.16 0.61
CA ASN A 238 -12.68 -12.59 0.04
C ASN A 238 -12.89 -12.27 -1.45
N GLY A 239 -12.60 -11.04 -1.83
CA GLY A 239 -12.97 -10.46 -3.13
C GLY A 239 -13.56 -9.06 -3.02
N VAL A 240 -14.40 -8.70 -3.98
CA VAL A 240 -15.12 -7.42 -3.99
C VAL A 240 -16.60 -7.66 -3.75
N ILE A 241 -17.13 -7.14 -2.66
CA ILE A 241 -18.54 -7.22 -2.30
C ILE A 241 -19.24 -5.98 -2.84
N VAL A 242 -20.39 -6.12 -3.50
CA VAL A 242 -21.19 -4.98 -4.01
C VAL A 242 -22.63 -5.06 -3.51
N THR A 243 -23.15 -3.96 -2.96
CA THR A 243 -24.51 -3.93 -2.38
C THR A 243 -25.10 -2.52 -2.31
N SER A 244 -26.39 -2.45 -1.97
CA SER A 244 -27.15 -1.19 -1.85
C SER A 244 -26.71 -0.35 -0.65
N ASN A 245 -27.21 0.88 -0.54
CA ASN A 245 -26.79 1.83 0.48
C ASN A 245 -27.00 1.33 1.91
N LEU A 246 -28.24 0.93 2.27
CA LEU A 246 -28.55 0.45 3.62
C LEU A 246 -27.80 -0.85 3.96
N PHE A 247 -27.79 -1.82 3.03
CA PHE A 247 -27.11 -3.09 3.27
C PHE A 247 -25.60 -2.90 3.37
N GLY A 248 -25.03 -2.03 2.55
CA GLY A 248 -23.62 -1.68 2.57
C GLY A 248 -23.21 -0.99 3.87
N ASP A 249 -24.07 -0.12 4.40
CA ASP A 249 -23.86 0.53 5.70
C ASP A 249 -23.70 -0.53 6.80
N ILE A 250 -24.71 -1.40 6.95
CA ILE A 250 -24.75 -2.42 7.99
C ILE A 250 -23.61 -3.43 7.85
N ILE A 251 -23.42 -3.98 6.64
CA ILE A 251 -22.44 -5.06 6.41
C ILE A 251 -21.01 -4.51 6.53
N SER A 252 -20.75 -3.27 6.11
CA SER A 252 -19.41 -2.71 6.28
C SER A 252 -19.06 -2.39 7.73
N ASP A 253 -20.04 -1.97 8.53
CA ASP A 253 -19.85 -1.81 9.98
C ASP A 253 -19.69 -3.18 10.66
N GLU A 254 -20.42 -4.22 10.26
CA GLU A 254 -20.19 -5.59 10.76
C GLU A 254 -18.80 -6.11 10.38
N ALA A 255 -18.32 -5.83 9.16
CA ALA A 255 -16.99 -6.23 8.72
C ALA A 255 -15.91 -5.49 9.50
N SER A 256 -16.21 -4.27 9.92
CA SER A 256 -15.23 -3.34 10.44
C SER A 256 -14.59 -3.76 11.76
N VAL A 257 -15.28 -4.59 12.53
CA VAL A 257 -14.79 -5.10 13.81
C VAL A 257 -13.92 -6.34 13.64
N ILE A 258 -13.91 -6.98 12.47
CA ILE A 258 -13.14 -8.22 12.22
C ILE A 258 -11.65 -7.98 12.47
N PRO A 259 -11.01 -6.90 11.99
CA PRO A 259 -9.60 -6.65 12.25
C PRO A 259 -9.26 -6.26 13.70
N GLY A 260 -10.27 -6.15 14.57
CA GLY A 260 -10.12 -5.90 16.01
C GLY A 260 -10.30 -4.44 16.44
N SER A 261 -10.31 -3.48 15.50
CA SER A 261 -10.61 -2.08 15.81
C SER A 261 -11.17 -1.30 14.62
N LEU A 262 -12.18 -0.47 14.89
CA LEU A 262 -12.69 0.56 13.98
C LEU A 262 -11.61 1.58 13.56
N GLY A 263 -10.63 1.82 14.43
CA GLY A 263 -9.52 2.75 14.22
C GLY A 263 -8.54 2.33 13.11
N LEU A 264 -8.71 1.14 12.53
CA LEU A 264 -7.83 0.59 11.50
C LEU A 264 -8.36 0.76 10.08
N LEU A 265 -9.63 1.17 9.90
CA LEU A 265 -10.30 0.97 8.63
C LEU A 265 -10.53 2.27 7.84
N PRO A 266 -9.88 2.41 6.67
CA PRO A 266 -10.05 3.57 5.83
C PRO A 266 -11.34 3.47 5.00
N SER A 267 -11.72 4.57 4.38
CA SER A 267 -12.79 4.60 3.39
C SER A 267 -12.47 5.58 2.25
N ALA A 268 -13.00 5.26 1.07
CA ALA A 268 -12.99 6.17 -0.08
C ALA A 268 -14.37 6.20 -0.72
N SER A 269 -14.89 7.39 -0.99
CA SER A 269 -16.13 7.59 -1.75
C SER A 269 -15.77 8.19 -3.11
N LEU A 270 -15.89 7.41 -4.19
CA LEU A 270 -15.39 7.75 -5.52
C LEU A 270 -16.50 8.27 -6.44
N THR A 271 -16.16 9.24 -7.29
CA THR A 271 -17.07 9.81 -8.30
C THR A 271 -17.15 9.00 -9.59
N SER A 272 -16.21 8.07 -9.81
CA SER A 272 -16.13 7.24 -11.02
C SER A 272 -15.30 5.98 -10.76
N SER A 273 -15.29 5.05 -11.72
CA SER A 273 -14.36 3.92 -11.69
C SER A 273 -12.91 4.40 -11.87
N PRO A 274 -11.94 3.89 -11.09
CA PRO A 274 -10.52 4.19 -11.28
C PRO A 274 -9.93 3.33 -12.41
N ASP A 275 -10.40 3.52 -13.64
CA ASP A 275 -10.04 2.71 -14.83
C ASP A 275 -8.97 3.38 -15.72
N GLY A 276 -8.39 4.50 -15.26
CA GLY A 276 -7.36 5.27 -15.97
C GLY A 276 -7.89 6.12 -17.13
N LYS A 277 -9.19 6.09 -17.45
CA LYS A 277 -9.77 6.84 -18.58
C LYS A 277 -10.15 8.28 -18.25
N GLY A 278 -10.11 8.64 -16.97
CA GLY A 278 -10.47 9.97 -16.50
C GLY A 278 -10.03 10.22 -15.06
N LYS A 279 -10.24 11.46 -14.62
CA LYS A 279 -9.99 11.86 -13.24
C LYS A 279 -11.02 11.19 -12.32
N CYS A 280 -10.54 10.48 -11.30
CA CYS A 280 -11.39 9.90 -10.27
C CYS A 280 -11.27 10.74 -9.00
N ASN A 281 -12.19 11.69 -8.80
CA ASN A 281 -12.23 12.44 -7.55
C ASN A 281 -12.80 11.56 -6.44
N GLY A 282 -12.43 11.84 -5.19
CA GLY A 282 -12.99 11.12 -4.07
C GLY A 282 -12.96 11.88 -2.75
N ILE A 283 -13.77 11.40 -1.81
CA ILE A 283 -13.73 11.77 -0.40
C ILE A 283 -13.08 10.61 0.37
N TYR A 284 -12.03 10.91 1.13
CA TYR A 284 -11.22 9.95 1.86
C TYR A 284 -11.33 10.23 3.36
N GLU A 285 -11.82 9.24 4.10
CA GLU A 285 -12.21 9.39 5.50
C GLU A 285 -12.03 8.08 6.28
N PRO A 286 -11.73 8.12 7.58
CA PRO A 286 -11.84 6.95 8.42
C PRO A 286 -13.33 6.57 8.58
N ILE A 287 -13.63 5.28 8.79
CA ILE A 287 -15.01 4.87 9.03
C ILE A 287 -15.50 5.21 10.45
N HIS A 288 -14.58 5.45 11.40
CA HIS A 288 -14.95 5.67 12.79
C HIS A 288 -15.69 7.01 12.95
N GLY A 289 -16.59 7.07 13.94
CA GLY A 289 -17.25 8.32 14.29
C GLY A 289 -16.31 9.35 14.93
N SER A 290 -16.89 10.43 15.43
CA SER A 290 -16.15 11.58 15.96
C SER A 290 -15.57 11.40 17.38
N ALA A 291 -15.85 10.27 18.03
CA ALA A 291 -15.27 9.87 19.33
C ALA A 291 -15.19 11.01 20.38
N PRO A 292 -16.34 11.64 20.72
CA PRO A 292 -16.39 12.84 21.55
C PRO A 292 -15.85 12.62 22.99
N ASP A 293 -15.88 11.37 23.47
CA ASP A 293 -15.44 10.96 24.79
C ASP A 293 -13.90 10.95 24.94
N ILE A 294 -13.16 10.81 23.85
CA ILE A 294 -11.69 10.78 23.82
C ILE A 294 -11.04 11.94 23.04
N SER A 295 -11.84 12.78 22.38
CA SER A 295 -11.37 13.96 21.67
C SER A 295 -10.56 14.92 22.56
N GLY A 296 -9.48 15.45 22.01
CA GLY A 296 -8.54 16.36 22.66
C GLY A 296 -7.59 15.70 23.65
N LYS A 297 -7.62 14.36 23.77
CA LYS A 297 -6.77 13.61 24.71
C LYS A 297 -5.57 12.94 24.02
N GLY A 298 -5.45 13.02 22.69
CA GLY A 298 -4.39 12.34 21.94
C GLY A 298 -4.47 10.82 22.03
N LEU A 299 -5.67 10.26 22.19
CA LEU A 299 -5.89 8.81 22.34
C LEU A 299 -6.50 8.15 21.10
N VAL A 300 -6.89 8.93 20.10
CA VAL A 300 -7.58 8.46 18.90
C VAL A 300 -6.57 7.76 18.00
N ASN A 301 -6.94 6.62 17.44
CA ASN A 301 -6.09 5.89 16.51
C ASN A 301 -6.07 6.58 15.14
N PRO A 302 -4.92 7.09 14.65
CA PRO A 302 -4.87 7.77 13.35
C PRO A 302 -4.81 6.79 12.17
N VAL A 303 -4.61 5.48 12.39
CA VAL A 303 -4.29 4.51 11.32
C VAL A 303 -5.32 4.50 10.20
N ALA A 304 -6.62 4.48 10.50
CA ALA A 304 -7.69 4.56 9.50
C ALA A 304 -7.55 5.79 8.58
N MET A 305 -7.22 6.95 9.16
CA MET A 305 -7.02 8.19 8.43
C MET A 305 -5.74 8.13 7.57
N LEU A 306 -4.66 7.53 8.08
CA LEU A 306 -3.41 7.35 7.33
C LEU A 306 -3.58 6.38 6.15
N LEU A 307 -4.30 5.28 6.33
CA LEU A 307 -4.64 4.35 5.25
C LEU A 307 -5.61 4.99 4.24
N SER A 308 -6.44 5.94 4.67
CA SER A 308 -7.28 6.74 3.76
C SER A 308 -6.44 7.65 2.86
N VAL A 309 -5.31 8.16 3.36
CA VAL A 309 -4.29 8.82 2.51
C VAL A 309 -3.72 7.86 1.48
N GLY A 310 -3.44 6.61 1.86
CA GLY A 310 -3.05 5.54 0.92
C GLY A 310 -4.09 5.35 -0.20
N MET A 311 -5.37 5.23 0.16
CA MET A 311 -6.47 5.15 -0.83
C MET A 311 -6.54 6.40 -1.73
N MET A 312 -6.30 7.60 -1.19
CA MET A 312 -6.27 8.85 -1.97
C MET A 312 -5.15 8.86 -3.01
N LEU A 313 -3.95 8.47 -2.60
CA LEU A 313 -2.80 8.31 -3.49
C LEU A 313 -3.11 7.29 -4.59
N LYS A 314 -3.68 6.13 -4.23
CA LYS A 314 -4.02 5.05 -5.17
C LYS A 314 -5.07 5.48 -6.20
N TYR A 315 -6.19 6.03 -5.75
CA TYR A 315 -7.38 6.21 -6.59
C TYR A 315 -7.47 7.59 -7.26
N SER A 316 -7.30 8.68 -6.52
CA SER A 316 -7.42 10.02 -7.10
C SER A 316 -6.15 10.49 -7.79
N PHE A 317 -4.98 10.16 -7.23
CA PHE A 317 -3.70 10.65 -7.74
C PHE A 317 -3.00 9.66 -8.67
N GLN A 318 -3.50 8.42 -8.77
CA GLN A 318 -2.92 7.35 -9.58
C GLN A 318 -1.45 7.06 -9.21
N GLN A 319 -1.16 7.09 -7.91
CA GLN A 319 0.16 6.83 -7.32
C GLN A 319 0.13 5.55 -6.46
N PRO A 320 -0.13 4.36 -7.05
CA PRO A 320 -0.24 3.10 -6.29
C PRO A 320 1.04 2.72 -5.55
N GLU A 321 2.22 3.07 -6.09
CA GLU A 321 3.50 2.82 -5.42
C GLU A 321 3.68 3.66 -4.15
N LEU A 322 3.23 4.92 -4.16
CA LEU A 322 3.25 5.75 -2.94
C LEU A 322 2.24 5.23 -1.92
N ALA A 323 1.05 4.81 -2.37
CA ALA A 323 0.04 4.20 -1.50
C ALA A 323 0.61 2.96 -0.78
N LYS A 324 1.26 2.06 -1.52
CA LYS A 324 1.89 0.85 -0.96
C LYS A 324 2.94 1.18 0.10
N LYS A 325 3.75 2.22 -0.11
CA LYS A 325 4.74 2.68 0.87
C LYS A 325 4.11 3.21 2.16
N VAL A 326 2.96 3.89 2.06
CA VAL A 326 2.18 4.31 3.25
C VAL A 326 1.67 3.09 4.00
N ASP A 327 1.06 2.13 3.30
CA ASP A 327 0.55 0.90 3.91
C ASP A 327 1.68 0.09 4.58
N GLU A 328 2.85 0.00 3.95
CA GLU A 328 4.05 -0.66 4.49
C GLU A 328 4.58 0.05 5.73
N ALA A 329 4.60 1.39 5.75
CA ALA A 329 5.01 2.18 6.92
C ALA A 329 4.07 1.92 8.10
N VAL A 330 2.76 1.96 7.88
CA VAL A 330 1.74 1.66 8.90
C VAL A 330 1.95 0.26 9.46
N LYS A 331 2.06 -0.75 8.58
CA LYS A 331 2.29 -2.14 8.98
C LYS A 331 3.55 -2.28 9.84
N THR A 332 4.66 -1.71 9.40
CA THR A 332 5.96 -1.81 10.07
C THR A 332 5.92 -1.19 11.46
N VAL A 333 5.27 -0.03 11.62
CA VAL A 333 5.10 0.64 12.92
C VAL A 333 4.26 -0.20 13.88
N ILE A 334 3.18 -0.81 13.40
CA ILE A 334 2.35 -1.72 14.20
C ILE A 334 3.14 -2.97 14.61
N ASP A 335 3.92 -3.55 13.69
CA ASP A 335 4.77 -4.73 13.95
C ASP A 335 5.86 -4.44 14.98
N ASN A 336 6.40 -3.21 14.97
CA ASN A 336 7.37 -2.72 15.95
C ASN A 336 6.74 -2.36 17.31
N GLY A 337 5.43 -2.59 17.49
CA GLY A 337 4.73 -2.43 18.76
C GLY A 337 4.23 -1.02 19.06
N VAL A 338 4.40 -0.06 18.13
CA VAL A 338 3.88 1.30 18.30
C VAL A 338 2.39 1.30 17.92
N ARG A 339 1.55 1.27 18.95
CA ARG A 339 0.12 1.01 18.85
C ARG A 339 -0.66 1.91 19.80
N THR A 340 -1.82 2.39 19.37
CA THR A 340 -2.80 3.05 20.25
C THR A 340 -3.52 2.03 21.14
N LYS A 341 -4.24 2.53 22.14
CA LYS A 341 -4.88 1.71 23.18
C LYS A 341 -5.92 0.71 22.63
N ASP A 342 -6.67 1.11 21.61
CA ASP A 342 -7.72 0.30 20.96
C ASP A 342 -7.18 -0.95 20.25
N ILE A 343 -5.88 -1.00 19.94
CA ILE A 343 -5.21 -2.14 19.31
C ILE A 343 -4.09 -2.73 20.20
N GLY A 344 -4.24 -2.55 21.52
CA GLY A 344 -3.41 -3.22 22.53
C GLY A 344 -2.09 -2.52 22.86
N GLY A 345 -1.93 -1.24 22.51
CA GLY A 345 -0.76 -0.44 22.85
C GLY A 345 -1.01 0.66 23.87
N SER A 346 -0.10 1.63 23.93
CA SER A 346 -0.17 2.79 24.82
C SER A 346 0.27 4.10 24.18
N ALA A 347 0.63 4.07 22.89
CA ALA A 347 1.03 5.26 22.15
C ALA A 347 -0.17 6.19 21.96
N SER A 348 0.12 7.49 22.00
CA SER A 348 -0.79 8.56 21.63
C SER A 348 -0.97 8.66 20.12
N THR A 349 -1.99 9.42 19.69
CA THR A 349 -2.26 9.74 18.29
C THR A 349 -1.02 10.28 17.57
N SER A 350 -0.34 11.26 18.19
CA SER A 350 0.85 11.88 17.61
C SER A 350 2.05 10.94 17.57
N GLU A 351 2.25 10.11 18.60
CA GLU A 351 3.36 9.14 18.62
C GLU A 351 3.23 8.11 17.50
N VAL A 352 2.02 7.61 17.23
CA VAL A 352 1.78 6.72 16.10
C VAL A 352 2.03 7.44 14.78
N GLY A 353 1.48 8.64 14.58
CA GLY A 353 1.66 9.37 13.33
C GLY A 353 3.11 9.83 13.09
N ASP A 354 3.86 10.19 14.14
CA ASP A 354 5.30 10.48 14.07
C ASP A 354 6.10 9.22 13.68
N ALA A 355 5.78 8.07 14.27
CA ALA A 355 6.42 6.81 13.94
C ALA A 355 6.17 6.41 12.48
N VAL A 356 4.94 6.55 11.99
CA VAL A 356 4.59 6.27 10.58
C VAL A 356 5.27 7.25 9.64
N ALA A 357 5.28 8.55 9.96
CA ALA A 357 5.99 9.54 9.16
C ALA A 357 7.49 9.23 9.07
N LYS A 358 8.13 8.86 10.18
CA LYS A 358 9.55 8.49 10.21
C LYS A 358 9.84 7.23 9.40
N GLU A 359 9.03 6.18 9.57
CA GLU A 359 9.20 4.94 8.78
C GLU A 359 8.94 5.18 7.30
N LEU A 360 7.93 5.98 6.95
CA LEU A 360 7.66 6.36 5.57
C LEU A 360 8.82 7.16 4.96
N GLU A 361 9.41 8.12 5.70
CA GLU A 361 10.61 8.82 5.25
C GLU A 361 11.77 7.83 5.00
N ALA A 362 11.95 6.84 5.87
CA ALA A 362 12.94 5.78 5.68
C ALA A 362 12.63 4.92 4.44
N ILE A 363 11.38 4.51 4.22
CA ILE A 363 10.94 3.75 3.04
C ILE A 363 11.10 4.56 1.75
N LEU A 364 10.78 5.86 1.76
CA LEU A 364 10.94 6.73 0.60
C LEU A 364 12.41 6.99 0.28
N LYS A 365 13.27 7.08 1.30
CA LYS A 365 14.75 7.17 1.14
C LYS A 365 15.40 5.82 0.83
N ARG A 366 14.76 4.71 1.19
CA ARG A 366 15.14 3.35 0.75
C ARG A 366 14.88 3.27 -0.75
N PHE A 367 15.91 3.66 -1.50
CA PHE A 367 16.09 3.55 -2.95
C PHE A 367 14.96 2.87 -3.73
N SER A 368 14.14 3.67 -4.43
CA SER A 368 13.20 3.20 -5.47
C SER A 368 13.71 3.50 -6.88
N GLY A 369 14.99 3.21 -7.13
CA GLY A 369 15.65 3.38 -8.43
C GLY A 369 17.01 2.69 -8.45
N PRO A 370 17.63 2.54 -9.63
CA PRO A 370 19.01 2.08 -9.73
C PRO A 370 19.93 2.88 -8.80
N TYR A 371 20.83 2.21 -8.08
CA TYR A 371 21.81 2.88 -7.24
C TYR A 371 22.71 3.79 -8.08
N ASP A 372 23.18 4.91 -7.52
CA ASP A 372 24.10 5.79 -8.24
C ASP A 372 25.39 5.03 -8.61
N LEU A 373 25.68 4.95 -9.91
CA LEU A 373 26.88 4.29 -10.42
C LEU A 373 28.14 5.11 -10.15
N SER A 374 28.03 6.37 -9.74
CA SER A 374 29.18 7.16 -9.30
C SER A 374 29.81 6.60 -8.02
N ILE A 375 29.00 5.94 -7.18
CA ILE A 375 29.45 5.27 -5.96
C ILE A 375 30.23 4.00 -6.33
N ASN A 376 31.42 3.83 -5.74
CA ASN A 376 32.37 2.78 -6.11
C ASN A 376 32.86 2.87 -7.58
N HIS A 377 32.70 4.03 -8.21
CA HIS A 377 33.25 4.36 -9.53
C HIS A 377 32.79 3.44 -10.68
N LEU A 378 31.53 3.01 -10.67
CA LEU A 378 30.97 2.13 -11.70
C LEU A 378 30.50 2.85 -12.98
N THR A 379 30.37 4.19 -12.98
CA THR A 379 29.78 4.95 -14.10
C THR A 379 30.40 4.64 -15.47
N ASP A 380 31.71 4.42 -15.50
CA ASP A 380 32.45 4.11 -16.73
C ASP A 380 32.48 2.61 -17.05
N LEU A 381 32.20 1.77 -16.05
CA LEU A 381 32.35 0.31 -16.11
C LEU A 381 31.04 -0.42 -16.36
N ALA A 382 29.91 0.12 -15.92
CA ALA A 382 28.62 -0.54 -15.99
C ALA A 382 27.48 0.46 -16.30
N VAL A 383 26.34 -0.08 -16.74
CA VAL A 383 25.12 0.68 -17.00
C VAL A 383 23.90 -0.16 -16.66
N TYR A 384 22.82 0.49 -16.24
CA TYR A 384 21.54 -0.19 -16.08
C TYR A 384 20.86 -0.35 -17.43
N GLN A 385 20.41 -1.58 -17.73
CA GLN A 385 19.62 -1.89 -18.91
C GLN A 385 18.33 -2.61 -18.52
N PRO A 386 17.19 -2.28 -19.15
CA PRO A 386 15.98 -3.07 -19.04
C PRO A 386 16.21 -4.49 -19.57
N SER A 387 15.69 -5.48 -18.86
CA SER A 387 15.67 -6.89 -19.24
C SER A 387 14.28 -7.47 -19.01
N SER A 388 14.03 -8.68 -19.52
CA SER A 388 12.79 -9.42 -19.26
C SER A 388 12.56 -9.73 -17.78
N ALA A 389 13.58 -9.57 -16.92
CA ALA A 389 13.53 -9.78 -15.48
C ALA A 389 13.47 -8.46 -14.67
N GLY A 390 13.29 -7.32 -15.33
CA GLY A 390 13.40 -5.99 -14.73
C GLY A 390 14.72 -5.30 -15.07
N THR A 391 15.16 -4.36 -14.23
CA THR A 391 16.39 -3.57 -14.49
C THR A 391 17.64 -4.36 -14.08
N SER A 392 18.56 -4.57 -15.02
CA SER A 392 19.82 -5.30 -14.83
C SER A 392 21.02 -4.38 -14.93
N LEU A 393 22.07 -4.64 -14.14
CA LEU A 393 23.37 -3.99 -14.30
C LEU A 393 24.20 -4.78 -15.32
N VAL A 394 24.66 -4.14 -16.40
CA VAL A 394 25.46 -4.77 -17.45
C VAL A 394 26.82 -4.09 -17.60
N SER A 395 27.83 -4.85 -18.04
CA SER A 395 29.16 -4.31 -18.29
C SER A 395 29.20 -3.40 -19.52
N LYS A 396 29.88 -2.26 -19.41
CA LYS A 396 30.23 -1.38 -20.54
C LYS A 396 31.59 -1.70 -21.16
N VAL A 397 32.37 -2.55 -20.51
CA VAL A 397 33.77 -2.82 -20.87
C VAL A 397 34.03 -4.32 -20.95
N SER A 398 34.98 -4.73 -21.80
CA SER A 398 35.51 -6.09 -21.77
C SER A 398 36.75 -6.14 -20.88
N LEU A 399 36.82 -7.13 -20.00
CA LEU A 399 37.94 -7.32 -19.06
C LEU A 399 38.35 -8.80 -18.99
N PRO A 400 39.65 -9.12 -18.99
CA PRO A 400 40.12 -10.49 -18.89
C PRO A 400 39.82 -11.08 -17.51
N ALA A 401 39.76 -12.42 -17.44
CA ALA A 401 39.61 -13.16 -16.19
C ALA A 401 40.68 -12.73 -15.16
N GLY A 402 40.27 -12.49 -13.91
CA GLY A 402 41.15 -12.04 -12.84
C GLY A 402 41.51 -10.54 -12.84
N ALA A 403 41.02 -9.75 -13.82
CA ALA A 403 41.23 -8.30 -13.83
C ALA A 403 40.56 -7.61 -12.63
N HIS A 404 41.14 -6.51 -12.16
CA HIS A 404 40.50 -5.68 -11.15
C HIS A 404 39.40 -4.83 -11.80
N LEU A 405 38.19 -4.87 -11.24
CA LEU A 405 37.05 -4.09 -11.71
C LEU A 405 36.97 -2.74 -10.99
N CYS A 406 36.77 -2.73 -9.66
CA CYS A 406 36.67 -1.51 -8.85
C CYS A 406 36.91 -1.77 -7.35
N TYR A 407 37.03 -0.71 -6.55
CA TYR A 407 37.12 -0.79 -5.10
C TYR A 407 35.78 -0.52 -4.42
N LEU A 408 35.54 -1.18 -3.29
CA LEU A 408 34.45 -0.87 -2.38
C LEU A 408 34.84 0.27 -1.45
N THR A 409 34.35 1.45 -1.76
CA THR A 409 34.61 2.71 -1.05
C THR A 409 33.42 3.19 -0.22
N ALA A 410 32.20 2.77 -0.53
CA ALA A 410 31.01 3.02 0.29
C ALA A 410 30.72 1.82 1.22
N HIS A 411 30.89 2.03 2.52
CA HIS A 411 30.90 0.97 3.52
C HIS A 411 30.43 1.45 4.89
N SER A 412 29.16 1.83 5.00
CA SER A 412 28.57 2.19 6.29
C SER A 412 28.14 0.92 7.03
N PRO A 413 28.55 0.74 8.30
CA PRO A 413 28.00 -0.32 9.15
C PRO A 413 26.48 -0.20 9.25
N ILE A 414 25.79 -1.34 9.21
CA ILE A 414 24.33 -1.41 9.34
C ILE A 414 23.94 -2.42 10.41
N GLU A 415 22.94 -2.06 11.22
CA GLU A 415 22.50 -2.88 12.36
C GLU A 415 21.57 -4.03 11.94
N THR A 416 20.82 -3.84 10.86
CA THR A 416 19.86 -4.83 10.35
C THR A 416 20.49 -5.70 9.28
N ARG A 417 20.45 -7.03 9.46
CA ARG A 417 20.93 -8.00 8.48
C ARG A 417 19.82 -8.32 7.50
N ASP A 418 20.06 -8.10 6.22
CA ASP A 418 19.18 -8.59 5.15
C ASP A 418 19.99 -9.00 3.91
N TRP A 419 19.30 -9.41 2.84
CA TRP A 419 19.91 -9.92 1.61
C TRP A 419 20.80 -8.90 0.88
N ARG A 420 20.69 -7.61 1.20
CA ARG A 420 21.46 -6.50 0.62
C ARG A 420 22.80 -6.26 1.29
N THR A 421 23.04 -6.95 2.39
CA THR A 421 24.11 -6.65 3.33
C THR A 421 25.29 -7.61 3.13
N ILE A 422 26.51 -7.10 3.23
CA ILE A 422 27.74 -7.89 3.13
C ILE A 422 28.38 -7.97 4.51
N GLN A 423 28.60 -9.18 5.00
CA GLN A 423 29.27 -9.39 6.28
C GLN A 423 30.79 -9.16 6.14
N THR A 424 31.36 -8.30 6.99
CA THR A 424 32.81 -7.97 6.98
C THR A 424 33.54 -8.38 8.24
N SER A 425 32.81 -8.78 9.29
CA SER A 425 33.34 -9.34 10.53
C SER A 425 32.29 -10.23 11.22
N ALA A 426 32.63 -10.83 12.36
CA ALA A 426 31.68 -11.61 13.17
C ALA A 426 30.45 -10.80 13.63
N THR A 427 30.57 -9.47 13.73
CA THR A 427 29.54 -8.58 14.28
C THR A 427 29.13 -7.45 13.35
N THR A 428 29.79 -7.27 12.21
CA THR A 428 29.62 -6.10 11.33
C THR A 428 29.14 -6.51 9.94
N HIS A 429 28.08 -5.84 9.48
CA HIS A 429 27.59 -5.88 8.11
C HIS A 429 27.66 -4.47 7.52
N ILE A 430 27.87 -4.39 6.20
CA ILE A 430 27.80 -3.13 5.44
C ILE A 430 26.82 -3.26 4.27
N GLU A 431 26.29 -2.14 3.79
CA GLU A 431 25.61 -2.06 2.49
C GLU A 431 26.50 -1.27 1.51
N PRO A 432 26.75 -1.78 0.29
CA PRO A 432 27.67 -1.14 -0.65
C PRO A 432 27.12 0.16 -1.25
N GLN A 433 25.82 0.44 -1.08
CA GLN A 433 25.11 1.64 -1.55
C GLN A 433 25.37 2.02 -3.01
N SER A 434 25.70 1.03 -3.85
CA SER A 434 26.01 1.24 -5.27
C SER A 434 25.43 0.12 -6.12
N GLY A 435 25.63 0.20 -7.44
CA GLY A 435 25.30 -0.90 -8.36
C GLY A 435 25.92 -2.24 -7.99
N LEU A 436 26.95 -2.28 -7.14
CA LEU A 436 27.53 -3.51 -6.59
C LEU A 436 26.54 -4.35 -5.78
N LEU A 437 25.44 -3.75 -5.30
CA LEU A 437 24.38 -4.51 -4.65
C LEU A 437 23.79 -5.60 -5.56
N TYR A 438 23.75 -5.34 -6.87
CA TYR A 438 23.26 -6.29 -7.87
C TYR A 438 24.21 -7.48 -8.08
N MET A 439 25.34 -7.58 -7.35
CA MET A 439 26.44 -8.54 -7.58
C MET A 439 26.66 -9.55 -6.42
N ASN A 440 25.79 -9.64 -5.41
CA ASN A 440 26.17 -10.27 -4.13
C ASN A 440 26.13 -11.82 -4.07
N HIS A 441 27.25 -12.50 -3.81
CA HIS A 441 27.38 -13.84 -3.17
C HIS A 441 27.22 -15.18 -3.94
N SER A 442 27.35 -15.25 -5.27
CA SER A 442 27.62 -16.56 -5.93
C SER A 442 29.00 -17.12 -5.54
N CYS A 443 29.18 -18.43 -5.56
CA CYS A 443 30.48 -19.08 -5.38
C CYS A 443 31.32 -19.13 -6.68
N ARG A 444 30.76 -18.69 -7.83
CA ARG A 444 31.47 -18.48 -9.12
C ARG A 444 30.92 -17.31 -9.98
N PRO A 445 30.72 -16.11 -9.39
CA PRO A 445 30.14 -14.96 -10.09
C PRO A 445 31.01 -14.55 -11.29
N SER A 446 30.49 -13.76 -12.23
CA SER A 446 31.37 -13.12 -13.24
C SER A 446 32.40 -12.15 -12.60
N VAL A 447 32.18 -11.80 -11.33
CA VAL A 447 32.95 -10.83 -10.52
C VAL A 447 33.06 -11.27 -9.06
N GLU A 448 34.26 -11.43 -8.53
CA GLU A 448 34.55 -11.75 -7.14
C GLU A 448 34.60 -10.50 -6.25
N LEU A 449 34.03 -10.59 -5.04
CA LEU A 449 34.09 -9.53 -4.04
C LEU A 449 34.96 -9.96 -2.86
N HIS A 450 36.05 -9.23 -2.63
CA HIS A 450 37.01 -9.51 -1.56
C HIS A 450 36.90 -8.43 -0.49
N MET A 451 36.39 -8.79 0.68
CA MET A 451 36.15 -7.86 1.79
C MET A 451 37.35 -7.76 2.73
N TYR A 452 37.64 -6.56 3.20
CA TYR A 452 38.59 -6.29 4.28
C TYR A 452 37.85 -6.12 5.60
N SER A 453 38.42 -6.62 6.70
CA SER A 453 37.86 -6.38 8.03
C SER A 453 38.20 -4.97 8.52
N PRO A 454 37.26 -4.27 9.15
CA PRO A 454 37.57 -3.03 9.85
C PRO A 454 38.42 -3.30 11.09
N ASP A 455 39.10 -2.25 11.58
CA ASP A 455 39.77 -2.30 12.88
C ASP A 455 38.77 -2.32 14.06
N ALA A 456 39.28 -2.41 15.29
CA ALA A 456 38.46 -2.46 16.50
C ALA A 456 37.58 -1.22 16.73
N THR A 457 37.82 -0.13 15.99
CA THR A 457 37.04 1.12 16.02
C THR A 457 36.02 1.21 14.88
N GLY A 458 35.96 0.21 14.01
CA GLY A 458 35.09 0.20 12.84
C GLY A 458 35.68 0.88 11.60
N THR A 459 36.98 1.21 11.60
CA THR A 459 37.64 1.93 10.49
C THR A 459 38.25 0.96 9.48
N TYR A 460 37.99 1.16 8.20
CA TYR A 460 38.52 0.35 7.10
C TYR A 460 39.85 0.91 6.53
N PRO A 461 40.72 0.07 5.97
CA PRO A 461 42.02 0.50 5.47
C PRO A 461 41.88 1.52 4.33
N LYS A 462 42.74 2.54 4.30
CA LYS A 462 42.74 3.56 3.23
C LYS A 462 43.53 3.14 1.97
N THR A 463 44.27 2.03 2.06
CA THR A 463 45.12 1.52 0.98
C THR A 463 44.95 0.00 0.84
N PRO A 464 44.98 -0.56 -0.39
CA PRO A 464 44.87 -2.00 -0.60
C PRO A 464 46.02 -2.78 0.07
N PRO A 465 45.76 -3.95 0.68
CA PRO A 465 46.80 -4.82 1.22
C PRO A 465 47.47 -5.66 0.12
N GLY A 466 48.75 -5.39 -0.18
CA GLY A 466 49.60 -6.20 -1.07
C GLY A 466 50.11 -5.49 -2.32
N ASN A 467 50.90 -6.20 -3.15
CA ASN A 467 51.53 -5.69 -4.37
C ASN A 467 50.55 -5.72 -5.58
N SER A 468 49.33 -5.20 -5.39
CA SER A 468 48.43 -4.88 -6.50
C SER A 468 49.03 -3.68 -7.23
N GLY A 469 49.34 -3.84 -8.53
CA GLY A 469 49.97 -2.81 -9.35
C GLY A 469 49.29 -1.43 -9.30
N GLN A 470 50.04 -0.42 -9.74
CA GLN A 470 49.75 1.03 -9.77
C GLN A 470 48.35 1.48 -9.33
N SER A 471 48.34 2.34 -8.31
CA SER A 471 47.22 3.13 -7.80
C SER A 471 46.26 3.61 -8.90
N VAL A 472 44.97 3.27 -8.75
CA VAL A 472 43.91 3.77 -9.62
C VAL A 472 43.68 5.26 -9.36
N LYS A 473 43.80 6.08 -10.41
CA LYS A 473 43.42 7.51 -10.39
C LYS A 473 41.95 7.66 -9.97
N GLY A 474 41.67 8.48 -8.96
CA GLY A 474 40.31 8.97 -8.68
C GLY A 474 39.65 8.53 -7.37
N VAL A 475 40.31 7.69 -6.56
CA VAL A 475 39.83 7.35 -5.21
C VAL A 475 40.00 8.59 -4.31
N LYS A 476 38.89 9.20 -3.90
CA LYS A 476 38.87 10.32 -2.93
C LYS A 476 39.05 9.77 -1.49
N ASP A 477 39.32 10.65 -0.52
CA ASP A 477 39.70 10.40 0.90
C ASP A 477 38.72 9.55 1.77
N VAL A 478 38.20 8.44 1.26
CA VAL A 478 37.33 7.49 1.97
C VAL A 478 38.04 6.14 2.14
N GLY A 479 37.73 5.41 3.21
CA GLY A 479 38.28 4.07 3.45
C GLY A 479 37.90 3.08 2.34
N ILE A 480 38.65 1.98 2.25
CA ILE A 480 38.42 0.87 1.31
C ILE A 480 37.96 -0.34 2.11
N ALA A 481 36.72 -0.77 1.90
CA ALA A 481 36.18 -1.96 2.54
C ALA A 481 36.46 -3.26 1.77
N GLY A 482 36.97 -3.18 0.55
CA GLY A 482 37.25 -4.36 -0.27
C GLY A 482 37.61 -4.03 -1.72
N GLU A 483 37.85 -5.08 -2.50
CA GLU A 483 38.10 -5.02 -3.94
C GLU A 483 37.14 -5.93 -4.72
N VAL A 484 36.80 -5.53 -5.94
CA VAL A 484 35.95 -6.28 -6.87
C VAL A 484 36.82 -6.70 -8.06
N LYS A 485 36.88 -8.00 -8.37
CA LYS A 485 37.69 -8.58 -9.45
C LYS A 485 36.83 -9.36 -10.42
N ILE A 486 37.27 -9.56 -11.66
CA ILE A 486 36.67 -10.50 -12.60
C ILE A 486 37.03 -11.92 -12.16
N ALA A 487 36.06 -12.82 -12.14
CA ALA A 487 36.34 -14.20 -11.76
C ALA A 487 37.29 -14.89 -12.74
N ARG A 488 38.01 -15.90 -12.23
CA ARG A 488 39.13 -16.52 -12.97
C ARG A 488 38.71 -17.47 -14.11
N GLU A 489 37.43 -17.80 -14.21
CA GLU A 489 36.95 -18.81 -15.18
C GLU A 489 36.82 -18.27 -16.60
N ARG A 490 36.38 -17.02 -16.75
CA ARG A 490 36.29 -16.32 -18.03
C ARG A 490 36.28 -14.81 -17.82
N GLY A 491 36.65 -14.07 -18.86
CA GLY A 491 36.47 -12.62 -18.88
C GLY A 491 35.00 -12.20 -18.95
N VAL A 492 34.77 -10.90 -18.79
CA VAL A 492 33.48 -10.23 -19.02
C VAL A 492 33.55 -9.52 -20.36
N GLU A 493 32.47 -9.59 -21.14
CA GLU A 493 32.32 -8.85 -22.40
C GLU A 493 31.35 -7.67 -22.24
N VAL A 494 31.41 -6.71 -23.17
CA VAL A 494 30.42 -5.62 -23.23
C VAL A 494 29.00 -6.19 -23.38
N GLY A 495 28.09 -5.77 -22.51
CA GLY A 495 26.70 -6.24 -22.48
C GLY A 495 26.46 -7.47 -21.60
N ASP A 496 27.51 -8.11 -21.06
CA ASP A 496 27.33 -9.19 -20.08
C ASP A 496 26.65 -8.64 -18.82
N ALA A 497 25.63 -9.37 -18.36
CA ALA A 497 24.92 -9.04 -17.13
C ALA A 497 25.82 -9.31 -15.91
N LEU A 498 25.93 -8.31 -15.04
CA LEU A 498 26.64 -8.36 -13.75
C LEU A 498 25.67 -8.70 -12.59
N THR A 499 24.49 -9.25 -12.90
CA THR A 499 23.35 -9.44 -11.98
C THR A 499 23.35 -10.74 -11.20
N PHE A 500 22.60 -10.71 -10.09
CA PHE A 500 22.48 -11.75 -9.09
C PHE A 500 21.09 -12.42 -9.06
N PHE A 501 21.01 -13.66 -9.55
CA PHE A 501 20.08 -14.67 -9.02
C PHE A 501 20.70 -16.06 -9.22
N TYR A 502 21.02 -16.75 -8.13
CA TYR A 502 21.94 -17.91 -8.11
C TYR A 502 21.65 -19.01 -9.15
N PRO A 503 20.38 -19.45 -9.34
CA PRO A 503 20.05 -20.41 -10.39
C PRO A 503 19.83 -19.82 -11.78
N SER A 504 19.73 -18.50 -11.96
CA SER A 504 19.65 -17.89 -13.29
C SER A 504 21.00 -17.74 -13.97
N THR A 505 22.06 -17.57 -13.17
CA THR A 505 23.36 -17.12 -13.65
C THR A 505 24.43 -18.19 -13.55
N GLU A 506 24.18 -19.31 -12.88
CA GLU A 506 25.16 -20.40 -12.69
C GLU A 506 24.57 -21.76 -13.03
N LEU A 507 25.21 -22.53 -13.91
CA LEU A 507 24.76 -23.88 -14.25
C LEU A 507 25.03 -24.89 -13.12
N THR A 508 26.17 -24.79 -12.45
CA THR A 508 26.56 -25.66 -11.32
C THR A 508 27.34 -24.84 -10.31
N MET A 509 26.96 -24.90 -9.03
CA MET A 509 27.70 -24.24 -7.95
C MET A 509 28.75 -25.18 -7.35
N ASP A 510 29.95 -24.64 -7.08
CA ASP A 510 31.07 -25.38 -6.49
C ASP A 510 30.79 -25.82 -5.04
N ARG A 511 30.07 -24.99 -4.28
CA ARG A 511 29.50 -25.34 -2.98
C ARG A 511 28.03 -24.94 -2.93
N ALA A 512 27.17 -25.93 -2.74
CA ALA A 512 25.80 -25.69 -2.33
C ALA A 512 25.79 -25.12 -0.91
N PHE A 513 24.82 -24.24 -0.62
CA PHE A 513 24.65 -23.69 0.72
C PHE A 513 23.18 -23.66 1.13
N GLU A 514 22.97 -23.78 2.44
CA GLU A 514 21.66 -23.59 3.05
C GLU A 514 21.42 -22.09 3.28
N CYS A 515 20.44 -21.55 2.58
CA CYS A 515 20.05 -20.16 2.63
C CYS A 515 19.20 -19.89 3.87
N THR A 516 19.73 -19.08 4.78
CA THR A 516 19.10 -18.75 6.08
C THR A 516 18.28 -17.46 6.05
N CYS A 517 17.92 -16.96 4.86
CA CYS A 517 17.24 -15.66 4.72
C CYS A 517 15.82 -15.59 5.30
N GLY A 518 15.20 -16.74 5.60
CA GLY A 518 13.85 -16.80 6.18
C GLY A 518 12.70 -16.45 5.24
N ALA A 519 12.96 -16.21 3.95
CA ALA A 519 11.92 -15.88 2.97
C ALA A 519 11.03 -17.10 2.65
N LYS A 520 9.71 -16.90 2.59
CA LYS A 520 8.69 -17.95 2.41
C LYS A 520 8.84 -18.74 1.10
N GLU A 521 9.42 -18.12 0.07
CA GLU A 521 9.63 -18.71 -1.27
C GLU A 521 11.11 -19.03 -1.54
N CYS A 522 11.96 -18.99 -0.52
CA CYS A 522 13.37 -19.36 -0.65
C CYS A 522 13.52 -20.83 -1.09
N LEU A 523 14.47 -21.09 -1.97
CA LEU A 523 14.81 -22.46 -2.41
C LEU A 523 15.39 -23.33 -1.28
N GLY A 524 15.72 -22.74 -0.13
CA GLY A 524 16.31 -23.41 1.02
C GLY A 524 17.76 -23.78 0.75
N ASN A 525 18.01 -24.79 -0.09
CA ASN A 525 19.36 -25.19 -0.49
C ASN A 525 19.64 -24.72 -1.93
N VAL A 526 20.70 -23.93 -2.11
CA VAL A 526 21.03 -23.29 -3.38
C VAL A 526 22.28 -23.94 -3.97
N ALA A 527 22.15 -24.59 -5.13
CA ALA A 527 23.22 -25.41 -5.74
C ALA A 527 23.43 -25.20 -7.26
N GLY A 528 22.82 -24.17 -7.84
CA GLY A 528 22.91 -23.83 -9.27
C GLY A 528 21.76 -24.41 -10.12
N ALA A 529 21.61 -23.89 -11.34
CA ALA A 529 20.49 -24.18 -12.24
C ALA A 529 20.34 -25.67 -12.55
N GLY A 530 21.46 -26.37 -12.79
CA GLY A 530 21.49 -27.80 -13.12
C GLY A 530 21.07 -28.73 -11.99
N LYS A 531 20.79 -28.20 -10.79
CA LYS A 531 20.26 -28.96 -9.64
C LYS A 531 18.78 -28.70 -9.37
N LEU A 532 18.14 -27.82 -10.14
CA LEU A 532 16.73 -27.49 -10.01
C LEU A 532 15.90 -28.19 -11.08
N SER A 533 14.64 -28.47 -10.77
CA SER A 533 13.71 -29.03 -11.76
C SER A 533 13.33 -27.97 -12.80
N LYS A 534 12.89 -28.40 -13.98
CA LYS A 534 12.45 -27.48 -15.05
C LYS A 534 11.28 -26.59 -14.59
N GLU A 535 10.38 -27.12 -13.77
CA GLU A 535 9.24 -26.38 -13.20
C GLU A 535 9.67 -25.29 -12.22
N VAL A 536 10.80 -25.50 -11.52
CA VAL A 536 11.39 -24.47 -10.64
C VAL A 536 12.14 -23.43 -11.48
N LEU A 537 12.92 -23.87 -12.47
CA LEU A 537 13.69 -22.98 -13.34
C LEU A 537 12.80 -22.03 -14.16
N GLN A 538 11.62 -22.49 -14.60
CA GLN A 538 10.65 -21.67 -15.33
C GLN A 538 10.09 -20.48 -14.54
N LYS A 539 10.22 -20.50 -13.20
CA LYS A 539 9.77 -19.41 -12.33
C LYS A 539 10.77 -18.24 -12.28
N TYR A 540 11.94 -18.43 -12.86
CA TYR A 540 13.04 -17.49 -12.76
C TYR A 540 13.57 -17.13 -14.16
N PHE A 541 14.08 -15.91 -14.28
CA PHE A 541 14.90 -15.54 -15.42
C PHE A 541 16.10 -16.50 -15.52
N LEU A 542 16.60 -16.79 -16.72
CA LEU A 542 17.85 -17.52 -16.93
C LEU A 542 18.74 -16.68 -17.84
N ASN A 543 19.99 -16.48 -17.46
CA ASN A 543 20.96 -15.79 -18.29
C ASN A 543 21.26 -16.63 -19.55
N ASP A 544 21.54 -15.98 -20.67
CA ASP A 544 21.65 -16.61 -21.99
C ASP A 544 22.60 -17.80 -22.02
N HIS A 545 23.70 -17.74 -21.27
CA HIS A 545 24.66 -18.84 -21.21
C HIS A 545 24.15 -20.05 -20.42
N VAL A 546 23.35 -19.85 -19.36
CA VAL A 546 22.68 -20.91 -18.61
C VAL A 546 21.55 -21.49 -19.46
N ALA A 547 20.75 -20.64 -20.10
CA ALA A 547 19.69 -21.05 -21.00
C ALA A 547 20.21 -21.87 -22.19
N LYS A 548 21.40 -21.54 -22.71
CA LYS A 548 22.07 -22.31 -23.77
C LYS A 548 22.60 -23.67 -23.30
N SER A 549 22.73 -23.88 -21.98
CA SER A 549 23.40 -25.05 -21.39
C SER A 549 22.44 -26.02 -20.68
N LEU A 550 21.15 -25.70 -20.60
CA LEU A 550 20.05 -26.52 -20.03
C LEU A 550 19.16 -27.09 -21.14
#